data_AF-A0A9D6A9Q3-F1
#
_entry.id   AF-A0A9D6A9Q3-F1
#
_cell.length_a   1.000
_cell.length_b   1.000
_cell.length_c   1.000
_cell.angle_alpha   90.00
_cell.angle_beta   90.00
_cell.angle_gamma   90.00
#
_symmetry.space_group_name_H-M   'P 1'
#
loop_
_entity.id
_entity.type
_entity.pdbx_description
1 polymer ?
#
loop_
_entity_poly.entity_id
_entity_poly.type
_entity_poly.pdbx_seq_one_letter_code
_entity_poly.pdbx_strand_id
1 'polypeptide(L)'
;MKLHISTSKGNYIYKFVPIYPGIKPINKEIAKENLSLLKRICNKYNLDFILFFGTLLGAVREHDFISHDEDIDIVMPISDLEHFKDILFILRENGFEVARFERRGFMSIIRNGEYIDIYFFTPYAEDRRLSTCICELCEVKYINNTMQMEFQGELYTVPKESEALLDFLYGNNWRTPISMFNFKMNKLDRIKAFTIQYIKALLPHMVTETIQDIKSKKRIGFFKQKAYATLNK
;
A
#
# COMPACT_ATOMS: atom_id res chain seq x y z
N MET A 1 15.64 8.68 12.48
CA MET A 1 14.72 9.22 13.50
C MET A 1 14.00 8.04 14.16
N LYS A 2 13.86 8.02 15.49
CA LYS A 2 13.05 7.01 16.18
C LYS A 2 11.62 7.52 16.31
N LEU A 3 10.67 6.72 15.85
CA LEU A 3 9.23 6.98 15.93
C LEU A 3 8.58 5.90 16.77
N HIS A 4 7.33 6.12 17.18
CA HIS A 4 6.56 5.11 17.91
C HIS A 4 5.14 5.01 17.37
N ILE A 5 4.56 3.82 17.53
CA ILE A 5 3.16 3.51 17.27
C ILE A 5 2.58 2.99 18.57
N SER A 6 1.53 3.63 19.09
CA SER A 6 0.82 3.12 20.26
C SER A 6 -0.07 1.96 19.86
N THR A 7 0.06 0.82 20.53
CA THR A 7 -0.72 -0.42 20.32
C THR A 7 -1.36 -0.86 21.63
N SER A 8 -2.26 -1.84 21.61
CA SER A 8 -2.79 -2.42 22.87
C SER A 8 -1.72 -3.17 23.67
N LYS A 9 -0.63 -3.58 23.00
CA LYS A 9 0.52 -4.30 23.58
C LYS A 9 1.65 -3.37 24.03
N GLY A 10 1.46 -2.06 23.95
CA GLY A 10 2.46 -1.04 24.30
C GLY A 10 2.99 -0.26 23.10
N ASN A 11 3.99 0.59 23.33
CA ASN A 11 4.55 1.42 22.28
C ASN A 11 5.54 0.62 21.41
N TYR A 12 5.20 0.44 20.14
CA TYR A 12 6.09 -0.13 19.15
C TYR A 12 7.04 0.96 18.62
N ILE A 13 8.30 0.93 19.04
CA ILE A 13 9.33 1.91 18.63
C ILE A 13 10.04 1.41 17.38
N TYR A 14 10.15 2.23 16.34
CA TYR A 14 10.80 1.87 15.08
C TYR A 14 11.71 2.98 14.57
N LYS A 15 12.64 2.64 13.67
CA LYS A 15 13.50 3.61 12.99
C LYS A 15 12.88 3.95 11.65
N PHE A 16 12.55 5.22 11.44
CA PHE A 16 12.06 5.70 10.15
C PHE A 16 13.06 5.37 9.02
N VAL A 17 12.54 4.77 7.95
CA VAL A 17 13.29 4.46 6.72
C VAL A 17 12.73 5.34 5.59
N PRO A 18 13.53 6.25 5.01
CA PRO A 18 13.06 7.09 3.91
C PRO A 18 12.90 6.25 2.63
N ILE A 19 11.65 6.05 2.23
CA ILE A 19 11.26 5.41 0.97
C ILE A 19 10.92 6.50 -0.05
N TYR A 20 11.41 6.36 -1.28
CA TYR A 20 11.12 7.28 -2.38
C TYR A 20 11.13 6.55 -3.73
N PRO A 21 10.37 7.04 -4.72
CA PRO A 21 10.30 6.42 -6.04
C PRO A 21 11.66 6.26 -6.72
N GLY A 22 11.90 5.07 -7.30
CA GLY A 22 13.13 4.72 -8.03
C GLY A 22 14.30 4.26 -7.15
N ILE A 23 14.05 3.87 -5.89
CA ILE A 23 15.10 3.49 -4.95
C ILE A 23 15.74 2.15 -5.32
N LYS A 24 14.93 1.14 -5.67
CA LYS A 24 15.35 -0.17 -6.13
C LYS A 24 14.22 -0.87 -6.91
N PRO A 25 14.54 -1.73 -7.89
CA PRO A 25 13.55 -2.67 -8.42
C PRO A 25 13.19 -3.73 -7.37
N ILE A 26 12.03 -4.34 -7.51
CA ILE A 26 11.58 -5.45 -6.68
C ILE A 26 12.47 -6.70 -6.86
N ASN A 27 12.89 -7.32 -5.77
CA ASN A 27 13.41 -8.68 -5.79
C ASN A 27 12.23 -9.66 -5.63
N LYS A 28 11.85 -10.34 -6.72
CA LYS A 28 10.64 -11.21 -6.75
C LYS A 28 10.71 -12.38 -5.78
N GLU A 29 11.89 -12.96 -5.57
CA GLU A 29 12.06 -14.09 -4.65
C GLU A 29 11.80 -13.66 -3.21
N ILE A 30 12.44 -12.56 -2.79
CA ILE A 30 12.25 -11.99 -1.44
C ILE A 30 10.81 -11.46 -1.27
N ALA A 31 10.25 -10.84 -2.31
CA ALA A 31 8.87 -10.35 -2.32
C ALA A 31 7.87 -11.50 -2.11
N LYS A 32 8.03 -12.61 -2.86
CA LYS A 32 7.25 -13.83 -2.68
C LYS A 32 7.35 -14.37 -1.26
N GLU A 33 8.58 -14.53 -0.74
CA GLU A 33 8.80 -15.03 0.62
C GLU A 33 8.14 -14.15 1.68
N ASN A 34 8.30 -12.83 1.57
CA ASN A 34 7.74 -11.87 2.49
C ASN A 34 6.21 -11.85 2.44
N LEU A 35 5.62 -11.87 1.24
CA LEU A 35 4.17 -11.90 1.07
C LEU A 35 3.56 -13.19 1.64
N SER A 36 4.19 -14.35 1.38
CA SER A 36 3.81 -15.65 1.93
C SER A 36 3.91 -15.69 3.46
N LEU A 37 5.01 -15.16 4.03
CA LEU A 37 5.19 -15.08 5.47
C LEU A 37 4.19 -14.14 6.14
N LEU A 38 3.95 -12.95 5.55
CA LEU A 38 2.95 -12.00 6.05
C LEU A 38 1.57 -12.67 6.07
N LYS A 39 1.16 -13.32 4.98
CA LYS A 39 -0.10 -14.07 4.90
C LYS A 39 -0.25 -15.10 6.01
N ARG A 40 0.77 -15.93 6.24
CA ARG A 40 0.73 -16.93 7.32
C ARG A 40 0.55 -16.30 8.70
N ILE A 41 1.26 -15.20 8.97
CA ILE A 41 1.15 -14.48 10.24
C ILE A 41 -0.25 -13.86 10.36
N CYS A 42 -0.72 -13.10 9.37
CA CYS A 42 -2.05 -12.50 9.36
C CYS A 42 -3.15 -13.54 9.57
N ASN A 43 -3.13 -14.67 8.85
CA ASN A 43 -4.11 -15.73 8.99
C ASN A 43 -4.17 -16.31 10.41
N LYS A 44 -3.02 -16.48 11.08
CA LYS A 44 -2.96 -16.95 12.48
C LYS A 44 -3.68 -16.00 13.45
N TYR A 45 -3.74 -14.72 13.11
CA TYR A 45 -4.42 -13.68 13.88
C TYR A 45 -5.74 -13.24 13.25
N ASN A 46 -6.35 -14.05 12.38
CA ASN A 46 -7.64 -13.76 11.74
C ASN A 46 -7.68 -12.40 11.02
N LEU A 47 -6.56 -12.02 10.42
CA LEU A 47 -6.45 -10.88 9.53
C LEU A 47 -6.32 -11.42 8.10
N ASP A 48 -7.15 -10.91 7.20
CA ASP A 48 -7.02 -11.15 5.76
C ASP A 48 -6.64 -9.83 5.07
N PHE A 49 -6.06 -9.94 3.88
CA PHE A 49 -5.73 -8.78 3.06
C PHE A 49 -5.94 -9.07 1.59
N ILE A 50 -6.15 -8.00 0.84
CA ILE A 50 -6.48 -8.03 -0.57
C ILE A 50 -5.26 -7.54 -1.35
N LEU A 51 -4.81 -8.28 -2.36
CA LEU A 51 -3.80 -7.75 -3.28
C LEU A 51 -4.40 -6.58 -4.06
N PHE A 52 -3.68 -5.47 -4.12
CA PHE A 52 -4.16 -4.24 -4.76
C PHE A 52 -3.05 -3.58 -5.57
N PHE A 53 -3.37 -2.47 -6.24
CA PHE A 53 -2.42 -1.62 -6.99
C PHE A 53 -1.41 -2.42 -7.85
N GLY A 54 -0.10 -2.19 -7.68
CA GLY A 54 0.95 -2.76 -8.54
C GLY A 54 1.03 -4.28 -8.42
N THR A 55 0.80 -4.80 -7.21
CA THR A 55 0.77 -6.24 -6.97
C THR A 55 -0.42 -6.92 -7.65
N LEU A 56 -1.62 -6.35 -7.57
CA LEU A 56 -2.78 -6.86 -8.30
C LEU A 56 -2.58 -6.77 -9.81
N LEU A 57 -2.03 -5.64 -10.29
CA LEU A 57 -1.74 -5.44 -11.70
C LEU A 57 -0.78 -6.52 -12.23
N GLY A 58 0.31 -6.79 -11.52
CA GLY A 58 1.24 -7.88 -11.86
C GLY A 58 0.56 -9.23 -11.86
N ALA A 59 -0.20 -9.54 -10.81
CA ALA A 59 -0.88 -10.81 -10.66
C ALA A 59 -1.89 -11.10 -11.80
N VAL A 60 -2.61 -10.07 -12.25
CA VAL A 60 -3.60 -10.19 -13.35
C VAL A 60 -2.95 -10.13 -14.73
N ARG A 61 -1.96 -9.24 -14.94
CA ARG A 61 -1.39 -8.96 -16.28
C ARG A 61 -0.20 -9.84 -16.62
N GLU A 62 0.71 -10.04 -15.67
CA GLU A 62 2.00 -10.71 -15.89
C GLU A 62 2.02 -12.11 -15.28
N HIS A 63 1.01 -12.45 -14.47
CA HIS A 63 0.98 -13.66 -13.63
C HIS A 63 2.21 -13.79 -12.72
N ASP A 64 2.83 -12.65 -12.42
CA ASP A 64 4.04 -12.50 -11.64
C ASP A 64 4.10 -11.06 -11.09
N PHE A 65 5.04 -10.77 -10.17
CA PHE A 65 5.32 -9.39 -9.80
C PHE A 65 5.82 -8.61 -11.03
N ILE A 66 5.50 -7.32 -11.10
CA ILE A 66 5.98 -6.45 -12.17
C ILE A 66 7.50 -6.24 -11.97
N SER A 67 8.32 -6.65 -12.94
CA SER A 67 9.80 -6.63 -12.79
C SER A 67 10.40 -5.23 -12.57
N HIS A 68 9.64 -4.18 -12.90
CA HIS A 68 10.02 -2.78 -12.72
C HIS A 68 9.18 -2.07 -11.65
N ASP A 69 8.50 -2.82 -10.77
CA ASP A 69 7.91 -2.30 -9.55
C ASP A 69 8.95 -2.13 -8.44
N GLU A 70 8.55 -1.54 -7.31
CA GLU A 70 9.44 -1.38 -6.16
C GLU A 70 9.06 -2.20 -4.93
N ASP A 71 7.79 -2.59 -4.82
CA ASP A 71 7.16 -3.07 -3.59
C ASP A 71 5.96 -4.00 -3.81
N ILE A 72 5.32 -4.34 -2.69
CA ILE A 72 4.09 -5.10 -2.63
C ILE A 72 2.99 -4.21 -2.06
N ASP A 73 1.83 -4.18 -2.70
CA ASP A 73 0.67 -3.39 -2.31
C ASP A 73 -0.47 -4.29 -1.84
N ILE A 74 -0.93 -4.06 -0.61
CA ILE A 74 -2.10 -4.75 -0.06
C ILE A 74 -3.10 -3.79 0.58
N VAL A 75 -4.36 -4.19 0.61
CA VAL A 75 -5.45 -3.46 1.26
C VAL A 75 -6.04 -4.28 2.41
N MET A 76 -6.34 -3.59 3.50
CA MET A 76 -7.12 -4.08 4.64
C MET A 76 -8.23 -3.07 4.96
N PRO A 77 -9.34 -3.49 5.60
CA PRO A 77 -10.31 -2.53 6.13
C PRO A 77 -9.72 -1.77 7.33
N ILE A 78 -10.11 -0.51 7.51
CA ILE A 78 -9.63 0.34 8.62
C ILE A 78 -9.96 -0.23 10.01
N SER A 79 -10.99 -1.06 10.12
CA SER A 79 -11.33 -1.79 11.34
C SER A 79 -10.20 -2.69 11.83
N ASP A 80 -9.37 -3.16 10.91
CA ASP A 80 -8.30 -4.12 11.21
C ASP A 80 -6.99 -3.43 11.59
N LEU A 81 -6.89 -2.10 11.46
CA LEU A 81 -5.67 -1.36 11.74
C LEU A 81 -5.17 -1.57 13.18
N GLU A 82 -6.05 -1.48 14.17
CA GLU A 82 -5.66 -1.66 15.58
C GLU A 82 -5.22 -3.10 15.87
N HIS A 83 -5.88 -4.09 15.26
CA HIS A 83 -5.49 -5.49 15.40
C HIS A 83 -4.17 -5.78 14.67
N PHE A 84 -3.96 -5.20 13.48
CA PHE A 84 -2.71 -5.29 12.75
C PHE A 84 -1.54 -4.66 13.53
N LYS A 85 -1.79 -3.52 14.20
CA LYS A 85 -0.81 -2.88 15.07
C LYS A 85 -0.37 -3.79 16.22
N ASP A 86 -1.28 -4.59 16.78
CA ASP A 86 -0.96 -5.50 17.88
C ASP A 86 -0.06 -6.67 17.45
N ILE A 87 -0.08 -7.06 16.17
CA ILE A 87 0.79 -8.13 15.65
C ILE A 87 2.16 -7.60 15.19
N LEU A 88 2.44 -6.29 15.25
CA LEU A 88 3.73 -5.72 14.85
C LEU A 88 4.91 -6.32 15.60
N PHE A 89 4.75 -6.65 16.88
CA PHE A 89 5.80 -7.30 17.67
C PHE A 89 6.11 -8.71 17.15
N ILE A 90 5.08 -9.46 16.74
CA ILE A 90 5.23 -10.78 16.12
C ILE A 90 5.87 -10.67 14.74
N LEU A 91 5.47 -9.67 13.94
CA LEU A 91 6.10 -9.36 12.67
C LEU A 91 7.59 -9.08 12.85
N ARG A 92 7.97 -8.33 13.89
CA ARG A 92 9.36 -8.08 14.27
C ARG A 92 10.14 -9.34 14.63
N GLU A 93 9.56 -10.24 15.41
CA GLU A 93 10.18 -11.53 15.72
C GLU A 93 10.46 -12.36 14.45
N ASN A 94 9.73 -12.10 13.37
CA ASN A 94 9.88 -12.74 12.07
C ASN A 94 10.70 -11.91 11.05
N GLY A 95 11.36 -10.84 11.52
CA GLY A 95 12.29 -10.03 10.73
C GLY A 95 11.67 -8.86 9.96
N PHE A 96 10.37 -8.61 10.10
CA PHE A 96 9.77 -7.38 9.59
C PHE A 96 10.07 -6.21 10.51
N GLU A 97 10.12 -5.01 9.96
CA GLU A 97 10.18 -3.77 10.73
C GLU A 97 9.28 -2.72 10.10
N VAL A 98 8.71 -1.83 10.90
CA VAL A 98 7.95 -0.71 10.33
C VAL A 98 8.93 0.28 9.74
N ALA A 99 8.72 0.65 8.47
CA ALA A 99 9.49 1.67 7.77
C ALA A 99 8.81 3.05 7.88
N ARG A 100 7.49 3.07 7.74
CA ARG A 100 6.64 4.28 7.69
C ARG A 100 5.26 3.95 8.23
N PHE A 101 4.68 4.89 8.97
CA PHE A 101 3.27 4.82 9.39
C PHE A 101 2.63 6.20 9.31
N GLU A 102 1.44 6.24 8.74
CA GLU A 102 0.60 7.42 8.64
C GLU A 102 -0.78 7.12 9.27
N ARG A 103 -1.21 7.99 10.17
CA ARG A 103 -2.42 7.79 10.99
C ARG A 103 -3.72 7.77 10.17
N ARG A 104 -3.67 8.28 8.93
CA ARG A 104 -4.78 8.27 7.96
C ARG A 104 -5.00 6.89 7.30
N GLY A 105 -4.33 5.86 7.80
CA GLY A 105 -4.57 4.48 7.41
C GLY A 105 -3.53 3.93 6.43
N PHE A 106 -2.26 4.27 6.58
CA PHE A 106 -1.22 3.73 5.69
C PHE A 106 0.01 3.29 6.49
N MET A 107 0.58 2.14 6.14
CA MET A 107 1.78 1.60 6.79
C MET A 107 2.67 0.89 5.78
N SER A 108 3.98 1.13 5.84
CA SER A 108 4.98 0.33 5.13
C SER A 108 5.74 -0.53 6.15
N ILE A 109 5.79 -1.84 5.94
CA ILE A 109 6.69 -2.76 6.65
C ILE A 109 7.79 -3.24 5.71
N ILE A 110 8.98 -3.51 6.23
CA ILE A 110 10.15 -3.95 5.44
C ILE A 110 10.75 -5.22 6.03
N ARG A 111 11.14 -6.16 5.17
CA ARG A 111 11.91 -7.35 5.53
C ARG A 111 12.87 -7.69 4.40
N ASN A 112 14.13 -7.96 4.74
CA ASN A 112 15.17 -8.31 3.75
C ASN A 112 15.30 -7.30 2.59
N GLY A 113 15.03 -6.02 2.85
CA GLY A 113 15.12 -4.95 1.86
C GLY A 113 13.85 -4.73 1.00
N GLU A 114 12.90 -5.65 1.00
CA GLU A 114 11.61 -5.52 0.32
C GLU A 114 10.55 -4.99 1.26
N TYR A 115 9.73 -4.04 0.80
CA TYR A 115 8.68 -3.43 1.58
C TYR A 115 7.29 -3.80 1.07
N ILE A 116 6.35 -3.85 2.02
CA ILE A 116 4.94 -4.09 1.79
C ILE A 116 4.21 -2.85 2.28
N ASP A 117 3.54 -2.18 1.34
CA ASP A 117 2.68 -1.04 1.55
C ASP A 117 1.25 -1.53 1.84
N ILE A 118 0.73 -1.12 2.99
CA ILE A 118 -0.53 -1.59 3.56
C ILE A 118 -1.46 -0.39 3.65
N TYR A 119 -2.54 -0.46 2.88
CA TYR A 119 -3.56 0.56 2.80
C TYR A 119 -4.79 0.13 3.59
N PHE A 120 -5.09 0.86 4.66
CA PHE A 120 -6.26 0.66 5.50
C PHE A 120 -7.41 1.53 4.99
N PHE A 121 -8.29 0.94 4.19
CA PHE A 121 -9.40 1.64 3.54
C PHE A 121 -10.57 1.84 4.50
N THR A 122 -11.16 3.03 4.46
CA THR A 122 -12.34 3.42 5.25
C THR A 122 -13.50 3.83 4.32
N PRO A 123 -14.77 3.64 4.71
CA PRO A 123 -15.89 4.20 3.96
C PRO A 123 -15.73 5.70 3.74
N TYR A 124 -15.95 6.17 2.51
CA TYR A 124 -15.85 7.60 2.21
C TYR A 124 -17.03 8.35 2.84
N ALA A 125 -16.73 9.43 3.56
CA ALA A 125 -17.71 10.12 4.38
C ALA A 125 -18.87 10.73 3.57
N GLU A 126 -18.61 11.21 2.35
CA GLU A 126 -19.64 11.84 1.49
C GLU A 126 -20.51 10.82 0.75
N ASP A 127 -20.00 9.62 0.47
CA ASP A 127 -20.73 8.58 -0.27
C ASP A 127 -20.27 7.19 0.16
N ARG A 128 -21.16 6.44 0.81
CA ARG A 128 -20.89 5.09 1.35
C ARG A 128 -20.66 4.03 0.28
N ARG A 129 -20.97 4.32 -0.99
CA ARG A 129 -20.60 3.44 -2.12
C ARG A 129 -19.11 3.50 -2.43
N LEU A 130 -18.40 4.49 -1.90
CA LEU A 130 -16.98 4.71 -2.10
C LEU A 130 -16.20 4.41 -0.83
N SER A 131 -14.94 4.06 -1.01
CA SER A 131 -13.97 3.89 0.06
C SER A 131 -12.68 4.62 -0.28
N THR A 132 -11.99 5.11 0.75
CA THR A 132 -10.82 5.97 0.60
C THR A 132 -9.71 5.54 1.55
N CYS A 133 -8.47 5.76 1.14
CA CYS A 133 -7.29 5.63 1.97
C CYS A 133 -6.28 6.67 1.50
N ILE A 134 -5.80 7.54 2.39
CA ILE A 134 -4.89 8.65 2.08
C ILE A 134 -5.45 9.56 0.98
N CYS A 135 -5.04 9.33 -0.27
CA CYS A 135 -5.39 10.11 -1.45
C CYS A 135 -6.00 9.25 -2.56
N GLU A 136 -6.20 7.95 -2.31
CA GLU A 136 -6.85 7.00 -3.19
C GLU A 136 -8.35 6.92 -2.87
N LEU A 137 -9.13 6.61 -3.90
CA LEU A 137 -10.57 6.41 -3.76
C LEU A 137 -11.04 5.40 -4.82
N CYS A 138 -11.87 4.46 -4.40
CA CYS A 138 -12.51 3.48 -5.29
C CYS A 138 -13.91 3.11 -4.77
N GLU A 139 -14.66 2.33 -5.53
CA GLU A 139 -15.94 1.78 -5.05
C GLU A 139 -15.71 0.72 -3.97
N VAL A 140 -16.58 0.69 -2.97
CA VAL A 140 -16.51 -0.27 -1.85
C VAL A 140 -16.62 -1.73 -2.30
N LYS A 141 -17.24 -1.98 -3.47
CA LYS A 141 -17.35 -3.33 -4.05
C LYS A 141 -15.99 -3.99 -4.28
N TYR A 142 -14.95 -3.22 -4.59
CA TYR A 142 -13.61 -3.78 -4.83
C TYR A 142 -12.94 -4.30 -3.55
N ILE A 143 -13.46 -3.91 -2.38
CA ILE A 143 -12.97 -4.35 -1.07
C ILE A 143 -13.86 -5.48 -0.54
N ASN A 144 -15.18 -5.34 -0.69
CA ASN A 144 -16.15 -6.26 -0.08
C ASN A 144 -16.49 -7.49 -0.95
N ASN A 145 -16.28 -7.41 -2.26
CA ASN A 145 -16.58 -8.49 -3.20
C ASN A 145 -15.26 -9.04 -3.75
N THR A 146 -14.76 -10.09 -3.13
CA THR A 146 -13.45 -10.68 -3.42
C THR A 146 -13.57 -12.10 -3.97
N MET A 147 -12.47 -12.58 -4.51
CA MET A 147 -12.29 -13.98 -4.92
C MET A 147 -10.87 -14.43 -4.58
N GLN A 148 -10.65 -15.75 -4.58
CA GLN A 148 -9.30 -16.32 -4.47
C GLN A 148 -8.68 -16.44 -5.87
N MET A 149 -7.41 -16.09 -5.98
CA MET A 149 -6.63 -16.20 -7.20
C MET A 149 -5.26 -16.78 -6.88
N GLU A 150 -4.77 -17.68 -7.74
CA GLU A 150 -3.40 -18.19 -7.61
C GLU A 150 -2.40 -17.09 -7.99
N PHE A 151 -1.44 -16.84 -7.10
CA PHE A 151 -0.34 -15.93 -7.34
C PHE A 151 0.88 -16.43 -6.57
N GLN A 152 2.04 -16.50 -7.25
CA GLN A 152 3.30 -16.98 -6.66
C GLN A 152 3.23 -18.39 -6.04
N GLY A 153 2.28 -19.24 -6.46
CA GLY A 153 2.10 -20.60 -5.97
C GLY A 153 1.26 -20.72 -4.69
N GLU A 154 0.55 -19.66 -4.28
CA GLU A 154 -0.45 -19.71 -3.23
C GLU A 154 -1.76 -19.01 -3.67
N LEU A 155 -2.86 -19.28 -2.97
CA LEU A 155 -4.12 -18.55 -3.16
C LEU A 155 -4.11 -17.23 -2.38
N TYR A 156 -4.44 -16.13 -3.05
CA TYR A 156 -4.58 -14.81 -2.42
C TYR A 156 -5.97 -14.22 -2.71
N THR A 157 -6.45 -13.44 -1.74
CA THR A 157 -7.68 -12.66 -1.90
C THR A 157 -7.41 -11.47 -2.84
N VAL A 158 -8.25 -11.34 -3.88
CA VAL A 158 -8.24 -10.23 -4.84
C VAL A 158 -9.66 -9.72 -5.08
N PRO A 159 -9.84 -8.48 -5.59
CA PRO A 159 -11.17 -8.00 -5.97
C PRO A 159 -11.78 -8.88 -7.06
N LYS A 160 -13.05 -9.28 -6.93
CA LYS A 160 -13.71 -10.14 -7.93
C LYS A 160 -13.75 -9.46 -9.31
N GLU A 161 -13.92 -8.14 -9.32
CA GLU A 161 -13.89 -7.31 -10.52
C GLU A 161 -12.49 -6.69 -10.74
N SER A 162 -11.43 -7.51 -10.64
CA SER A 162 -10.04 -7.05 -10.71
C SER A 162 -9.73 -6.24 -11.97
N GLU A 163 -10.14 -6.69 -13.15
CA GLU A 163 -9.88 -5.96 -14.40
C GLU A 163 -10.56 -4.60 -14.45
N ALA A 164 -11.79 -4.49 -13.96
CA ALA A 164 -12.52 -3.23 -13.89
C ALA A 164 -11.84 -2.26 -12.91
N LEU A 165 -11.34 -2.77 -11.78
CA LEU A 165 -10.53 -1.98 -10.86
C LEU A 165 -9.23 -1.51 -11.53
N LEU A 166 -8.51 -2.37 -12.26
CA LEU A 166 -7.27 -2.01 -12.93
C LEU A 166 -7.50 -0.95 -14.03
N ASP A 167 -8.58 -1.06 -14.79
CA ASP A 167 -9.02 0.00 -15.71
C ASP A 167 -9.35 1.30 -14.96
N PHE A 168 -10.01 1.19 -13.81
CA PHE A 168 -10.31 2.33 -12.95
C PHE A 168 -9.04 2.99 -12.37
N LEU A 169 -8.02 2.23 -11.98
CA LEU A 169 -6.80 2.78 -11.38
C LEU A 169 -5.81 3.31 -12.41
N TYR A 170 -5.61 2.57 -13.51
CA TYR A 170 -4.52 2.81 -14.46
C TYR A 170 -5.01 3.31 -15.84
N GLY A 171 -6.30 3.17 -16.14
CA GLY A 171 -6.90 3.54 -17.43
C GLY A 171 -6.80 2.44 -18.48
N ASN A 172 -7.37 2.70 -19.66
CA ASN A 172 -7.57 1.71 -20.74
C ASN A 172 -6.28 1.03 -21.24
N ASN A 173 -5.11 1.62 -20.96
CA ASN A 173 -3.82 1.08 -21.35
C ASN A 173 -3.16 0.22 -20.26
N TRP A 174 -3.86 -0.15 -19.18
CA TRP A 174 -3.30 -0.93 -18.06
C TRP A 174 -2.68 -2.27 -18.49
N ARG A 175 -3.15 -2.85 -19.59
CA ARG A 175 -2.58 -4.07 -20.20
C ARG A 175 -1.21 -3.85 -20.86
N THR A 176 -0.80 -2.61 -21.09
CA THR A 176 0.51 -2.26 -21.65
C THR A 176 1.50 -2.05 -20.49
N PRO A 177 2.62 -2.78 -20.43
CA PRO A 177 3.66 -2.54 -19.44
C PRO A 177 4.25 -1.14 -19.57
N ILE A 178 4.19 -0.34 -18.50
CA ILE A 178 4.71 1.03 -18.44
C ILE A 178 5.57 1.16 -17.20
N SER A 179 6.87 1.43 -17.40
CA SER A 179 7.80 1.66 -16.30
C SER A 179 7.59 3.05 -15.69
N MET A 180 7.04 3.10 -14.48
CA MET A 180 6.80 4.34 -13.74
C MET A 180 8.03 4.86 -13.00
N PHE A 181 9.01 3.99 -12.75
CA PHE A 181 10.17 4.30 -11.90
C PHE A 181 11.46 4.46 -12.70
N ASN A 182 12.29 5.39 -12.25
CA ASN A 182 13.65 5.57 -12.75
C ASN A 182 14.66 5.01 -11.74
N PHE A 183 15.06 3.75 -11.91
CA PHE A 183 16.06 3.11 -11.03
C PHE A 183 17.50 3.61 -11.26
N LYS A 184 17.73 4.37 -12.34
CA LYS A 184 19.05 4.89 -12.74
C LYS A 184 19.26 6.34 -12.28
N MET A 185 18.62 6.75 -11.17
CA MET A 185 18.85 8.07 -10.56
C MET A 185 20.32 8.27 -10.19
N ASN A 186 20.87 9.43 -10.53
CA ASN A 186 22.21 9.83 -10.15
C ASN A 186 22.30 10.08 -8.63
N LYS A 187 23.53 10.20 -8.12
CA LYS A 187 23.79 10.35 -6.68
C LYS A 187 23.15 11.61 -6.08
N LEU A 188 23.12 12.73 -6.83
CA LEU A 188 22.55 13.99 -6.35
C LEU A 188 21.02 13.87 -6.20
N ASP A 189 20.35 13.27 -7.18
CA ASP A 189 18.90 13.05 -7.13
C ASP A 189 18.51 12.09 -6.00
N ARG A 190 19.31 11.04 -5.76
CA ARG A 190 19.14 10.15 -4.61
C ARG A 190 19.27 10.89 -3.28
N ILE A 191 20.31 11.72 -3.13
CA ILE A 191 20.50 12.55 -1.93
C ILE A 191 19.33 13.52 -1.76
N LYS A 192 18.87 14.16 -2.83
CA LYS A 192 17.73 15.09 -2.81
C LYS A 192 16.46 14.37 -2.37
N ALA A 193 16.14 13.23 -2.98
CA ALA A 193 14.96 12.44 -2.64
C ALA A 193 14.99 11.97 -1.19
N PHE A 194 16.13 11.40 -0.75
CA PHE A 194 16.35 11.01 0.65
C PHE A 194 16.13 12.19 1.61
N THR A 195 16.74 13.34 1.32
CA THR A 195 16.67 14.54 2.16
C THR A 195 15.24 15.05 2.27
N ILE A 196 14.48 15.07 1.17
CA ILE A 196 13.07 15.47 1.18
C ILE A 196 12.24 14.57 2.11
N GLN A 197 12.44 13.25 2.07
CA GLN A 197 11.70 12.33 2.94
C GLN A 197 12.06 12.53 4.41
N TYR A 198 13.34 12.77 4.70
CA TYR A 198 13.79 13.02 6.07
C TYR A 198 13.23 14.34 6.62
N ILE A 199 13.22 15.41 5.81
CA ILE A 199 12.62 16.70 6.19
C ILE A 199 11.13 16.52 6.47
N LYS A 200 10.38 15.86 5.59
CA LYS A 200 8.95 15.60 5.81
C LYS A 200 8.68 14.87 7.12
N ALA A 201 9.53 13.90 7.45
CA ALA A 201 9.38 13.10 8.65
C ALA A 201 9.70 13.91 9.94
N LEU A 202 10.47 15.00 9.82
CA LEU A 202 10.78 15.93 10.92
C LEU A 202 9.76 17.08 11.04
N LEU A 203 8.95 17.35 10.01
CA LEU A 203 7.95 18.42 10.05
C LEU A 203 6.90 18.13 11.14
N PRO A 204 6.38 19.17 11.82
CA PRO A 204 5.28 19.00 12.74
C PRO A 204 4.08 18.34 12.06
N HIS A 205 3.41 17.45 12.78
CA HIS A 205 2.27 16.67 12.27
C HIS A 205 1.22 17.53 11.55
N MET A 206 0.80 18.65 12.18
CA MET A 206 -0.20 19.56 11.60
C MET A 206 0.22 20.13 10.24
N VAL A 207 1.52 20.39 10.03
CA VAL A 207 2.04 20.90 8.75
C VAL A 207 2.02 19.81 7.70
N THR A 208 2.51 18.61 8.05
CA THR A 208 2.52 17.45 7.15
C THR A 208 1.11 17.07 6.72
N GLU A 209 0.15 17.02 7.64
CA GLU A 209 -1.26 16.74 7.36
C GLU A 209 -1.88 17.80 6.44
N THR A 210 -1.66 19.08 6.71
CA THR A 210 -2.19 20.16 5.86
C THR A 210 -1.70 20.03 4.41
N ILE A 211 -0.40 19.76 4.23
CA ILE A 211 0.18 19.54 2.89
C ILE A 211 -0.43 18.30 2.23
N GLN A 212 -0.59 17.22 2.99
CA GLN A 212 -1.19 15.98 2.49
C GLN A 212 -2.66 16.17 2.12
N ASP A 213 -3.44 16.93 2.89
CA ASP A 213 -4.84 17.21 2.61
C ASP A 213 -5.01 17.99 1.31
N ILE A 214 -4.18 19.02 1.08
CA ILE A 214 -4.21 19.78 -0.18
C ILE A 214 -3.95 18.85 -1.37
N LYS A 215 -2.95 17.98 -1.27
CA LYS A 215 -2.63 17.00 -2.33
C LYS A 215 -3.73 15.96 -2.50
N SER A 216 -4.27 15.47 -1.40
CA SER A 216 -5.31 14.45 -1.37
C SER A 216 -6.60 14.97 -2.00
N LYS A 217 -7.00 16.21 -1.73
CA LYS A 217 -8.21 16.83 -2.32
C LYS A 217 -8.22 16.77 -3.85
N LYS A 218 -7.10 17.10 -4.50
CA LYS A 218 -7.01 17.05 -5.96
C LYS A 218 -7.15 15.62 -6.49
N ARG A 219 -6.46 14.66 -5.87
CA ARG A 219 -6.45 13.25 -6.29
C ARG A 219 -7.78 12.55 -6.01
N ILE A 220 -8.36 12.78 -4.83
CA ILE A 220 -9.71 12.32 -4.46
C ILE A 220 -10.74 12.91 -5.44
N GLY A 221 -10.64 14.19 -5.79
CA GLY A 221 -11.53 14.81 -6.78
C GLY A 221 -11.48 14.12 -8.14
N PHE A 222 -10.29 13.77 -8.62
CA PHE A 222 -10.09 13.01 -9.85
C PHE A 222 -10.76 11.62 -9.79
N PHE A 223 -10.48 10.83 -8.76
CA PHE A 223 -11.07 9.50 -8.62
C PHE A 223 -12.58 9.55 -8.38
N LYS A 224 -13.08 10.57 -7.67
CA LYS A 224 -14.52 10.78 -7.46
C LYS A 224 -15.25 11.00 -8.78
N GLN A 225 -14.70 11.83 -9.68
CA GLN A 225 -15.26 12.02 -11.02
C GLN A 225 -15.28 10.71 -11.80
N LYS A 226 -14.17 9.95 -11.77
CA LYS A 226 -14.08 8.65 -12.46
C LYS A 226 -15.06 7.63 -11.90
N ALA A 227 -15.24 7.59 -10.59
CA ALA A 227 -16.14 6.64 -9.93
C ALA A 227 -17.60 6.96 -10.26
N TYR A 228 -18.00 8.23 -10.22
CA TYR A 228 -19.36 8.63 -10.61
C TYR A 228 -19.66 8.42 -12.09
N ALA A 229 -18.67 8.52 -12.97
CA ALA A 229 -18.84 8.16 -14.38
C ALA A 229 -19.12 6.66 -14.59
N THR A 230 -18.76 5.82 -13.62
CA THR A 230 -18.99 4.37 -13.64
C THR A 230 -20.30 4.00 -12.92
N LEU A 231 -20.55 4.60 -11.75
CA LEU A 231 -21.73 4.35 -10.91
C LEU A 231 -23.06 4.82 -11.53
N ASN A 232 -23.01 5.80 -12.44
CA ASN A 232 -24.20 6.36 -13.10
C ASN A 232 -24.49 5.72 -14.47
N LYS A 233 -23.79 4.64 -14.83
CA LYS A 233 -24.09 3.78 -15.99
C LYS A 233 -24.90 2.58 -15.54
#